data_AF-A0A0S2SGR5-F1
#
_entry.id   AF-A0A0S2SGR5-F1
#
_cell.length_a   1.000
_cell.length_b   1.000
_cell.length_c   1.000
_cell.angle_alpha   90.00
_cell.angle_beta   90.00
_cell.angle_gamma   90.00
#
_symmetry.space_group_name_H-M   'P 1'
#
loop_
_entity.id
_entity.type
_entity.pdbx_description
1 polymer ?
#
loop_
_entity_poly.entity_id
_entity_poly.type
_entity_poly.pdbx_seq_one_letter_code
_entity_poly.pdbx_strand_id
1 'polypeptide(L)'
;MALFAALLMVSTASVADTRKEAIGFAGADYWRAVKDGQEGTTTSRSPEHGVLISVPGQVWFEVKTKWVSPLGALAIFGSLGMCGLFYLVVGQTRLSKPRTGRKLKRWSRMDRALHWTTATMFLTLAGSGLAIIYGKYFIKPVVSIGVWQNWIWFAKVFHNYVGPLFFLCLLGVLIKWFRHNIVNMVDVQWFMKCGGMLGKHKGSHPSAGFSNGGEKAIFWLLIWFGGIVVATGLFLDFPIFGQLRRQMEWASFIHIVGALILICGFIFHIYMGLFQLEGALEGMVTGEVDETWAKEHHDLWYEEVKHTLEPPAPKR
;
A
#
# COMPACT_ATOMS: atom_id res chain seq x y z
N MET A 1 -27.19 -13.29 -79.43
CA MET A 1 -25.78 -13.48 -79.02
C MET A 1 -25.36 -12.46 -77.96
N ALA A 2 -26.07 -12.41 -76.82
CA ALA A 2 -25.73 -11.49 -75.72
C ALA A 2 -25.72 -12.18 -74.34
N LEU A 3 -25.98 -13.50 -74.28
CA LEU A 3 -26.01 -14.27 -73.04
C LEU A 3 -24.76 -15.15 -72.81
N PHE A 4 -23.84 -15.23 -73.78
CA PHE A 4 -22.66 -16.11 -73.73
C PHE A 4 -21.34 -15.39 -73.37
N ALA A 5 -21.34 -14.05 -73.31
CA ALA A 5 -20.15 -13.28 -72.92
C ALA A 5 -20.07 -13.00 -71.40
N ALA A 6 -21.15 -13.20 -70.65
CA ALA A 6 -21.20 -12.97 -69.21
C ALA A 6 -20.64 -14.12 -68.36
N LEU A 7 -20.34 -15.28 -68.98
CA LEU A 7 -19.92 -16.50 -68.26
C LEU A 7 -18.40 -16.78 -68.28
N LEU A 8 -17.60 -15.90 -68.90
CA LEU A 8 -16.14 -16.07 -69.01
C LEU A 8 -15.32 -15.04 -68.22
N MET A 9 -15.97 -14.20 -67.41
CA MET A 9 -15.30 -13.25 -66.51
C MET A 9 -15.38 -13.68 -65.03
N VAL A 10 -15.68 -14.96 -64.78
CA VAL A 10 -15.48 -15.57 -63.47
C VAL A 10 -14.08 -16.19 -63.44
N SER A 11 -13.30 -15.72 -62.47
CA SER A 11 -12.06 -16.34 -61.99
C SER A 11 -10.79 -16.10 -62.82
N THR A 12 -10.39 -14.84 -62.97
CA THR A 12 -9.10 -14.52 -62.36
C THR A 12 -9.37 -14.29 -60.88
N ALA A 13 -9.49 -15.40 -60.12
CA ALA A 13 -9.20 -15.33 -58.71
C ALA A 13 -7.84 -14.64 -58.64
N SER A 14 -7.82 -13.42 -58.11
CA SER A 14 -6.61 -12.78 -57.66
C SER A 14 -5.86 -13.87 -56.93
N VAL A 15 -4.74 -14.30 -57.52
CA VAL A 15 -3.78 -15.18 -56.87
C VAL A 15 -3.63 -14.61 -55.48
N ALA A 16 -3.95 -15.45 -54.50
CA ALA A 16 -3.96 -15.05 -53.12
C ALA A 16 -2.65 -14.30 -52.84
N ASP A 17 -2.74 -13.11 -52.25
CA ASP A 17 -1.61 -12.49 -51.55
C ASP A 17 -1.42 -13.30 -50.25
N THR A 18 -1.14 -14.60 -50.42
CA THR A 18 -0.81 -15.52 -49.35
C THR A 18 0.54 -15.09 -48.82
N ARG A 19 0.48 -14.44 -47.65
CA ARG A 19 1.58 -13.87 -46.88
C ARG A 19 2.10 -12.52 -47.39
N LYS A 20 1.32 -11.48 -47.16
CA LYS A 20 1.85 -10.44 -46.25
C LYS A 20 1.93 -11.04 -44.86
N GLU A 21 2.92 -11.93 -44.63
CA GLU A 21 3.56 -11.92 -43.33
C GLU A 21 3.87 -10.45 -43.10
N ALA A 22 3.46 -9.88 -41.97
CA ALA A 22 3.84 -8.51 -41.65
C ALA A 22 5.37 -8.48 -41.55
N ILE A 23 6.04 -8.29 -42.69
CA ILE A 23 7.49 -8.18 -42.81
C ILE A 23 7.80 -6.87 -42.08
N GLY A 24 8.22 -7.02 -40.84
CA GLY A 24 8.48 -5.94 -39.91
C GLY A 24 7.33 -5.72 -38.92
N PHE A 25 7.47 -6.27 -37.70
CA PHE A 25 6.69 -5.91 -36.51
C PHE A 25 6.89 -4.44 -36.06
N ALA A 26 7.29 -3.53 -36.96
CA ALA A 26 7.57 -2.14 -36.65
C ALA A 26 7.51 -1.28 -37.92
N GLY A 27 6.77 -0.17 -37.87
CA GLY A 27 6.74 0.84 -38.93
C GLY A 27 5.43 1.61 -38.98
N ALA A 28 5.44 2.80 -39.59
CA ALA A 28 4.24 3.64 -39.73
C ALA A 28 3.14 2.94 -40.54
N ASP A 29 3.50 2.15 -41.54
CA ASP A 29 2.55 1.44 -42.41
C ASP A 29 1.83 0.29 -41.69
N TYR A 30 2.53 -0.42 -40.81
CA TYR A 30 1.91 -1.41 -39.93
C TYR A 30 0.87 -0.75 -39.01
N TRP A 31 1.23 0.36 -38.36
CA TRP A 31 0.29 1.07 -37.48
C TRP A 31 -0.88 1.72 -38.25
N ARG A 32 -0.69 2.12 -39.51
CA ARG A 32 -1.80 2.53 -40.38
C ARG A 32 -2.73 1.36 -40.67
N ALA A 33 -2.20 0.22 -41.12
CA ALA A 33 -2.98 -0.99 -41.35
C ALA A 33 -3.81 -1.42 -40.12
N VAL A 34 -3.21 -1.38 -38.92
CA VAL A 34 -3.93 -1.68 -37.67
C VAL A 34 -5.01 -0.63 -37.36
N LYS A 35 -4.74 0.66 -37.58
CA LYS A 35 -5.73 1.74 -37.39
C LYS A 35 -6.86 1.71 -38.42
N ASP A 36 -6.56 1.28 -39.64
CA ASP A 36 -7.50 1.15 -40.75
C ASP A 36 -8.38 -0.12 -40.63
N GLY A 37 -8.21 -0.90 -39.55
CA GLY A 37 -9.06 -2.04 -39.23
C GLY A 37 -8.74 -3.30 -40.02
N GLN A 38 -7.51 -3.45 -40.54
CA GLN A 38 -7.12 -4.67 -41.26
C GLN A 38 -7.14 -5.89 -40.33
N GLU A 39 -7.81 -6.96 -40.76
CA GLU A 39 -7.88 -8.22 -40.04
C GLU A 39 -6.70 -9.14 -40.37
N GLY A 40 -6.26 -9.93 -39.39
CA GLY A 40 -5.18 -10.92 -39.54
C GLY A 40 -5.50 -12.22 -38.81
N THR A 41 -4.69 -13.25 -39.02
CA THR A 41 -4.83 -14.56 -38.36
C THR A 41 -3.77 -14.72 -37.27
N THR A 42 -4.11 -15.42 -36.18
CA THR A 42 -3.19 -15.73 -35.08
C THR A 42 -3.35 -17.17 -34.64
N THR A 43 -2.24 -17.80 -34.24
CA THR A 43 -2.24 -19.13 -33.61
C THR A 43 -2.47 -19.06 -32.10
N SER A 44 -2.42 -17.86 -31.51
CA SER A 44 -2.66 -17.67 -30.08
C SER A 44 -4.11 -17.97 -29.75
N ARG A 45 -4.30 -18.76 -28.68
CA ARG A 45 -5.62 -19.02 -28.08
C ARG A 45 -5.82 -18.26 -26.77
N SER A 46 -4.90 -17.35 -26.43
CA SER A 46 -5.02 -16.55 -25.22
C SER A 46 -6.27 -15.67 -25.26
N PRO A 47 -6.81 -15.26 -24.11
CA PRO A 47 -7.79 -14.19 -24.08
C PRO A 47 -7.28 -12.95 -24.86
N GLU A 48 -8.19 -12.27 -25.56
CA GLU A 48 -7.92 -11.03 -26.30
C GLU A 48 -6.85 -11.14 -27.41
N HIS A 49 -6.59 -12.36 -27.94
CA HIS A 49 -5.58 -12.57 -29.00
C HIS A 49 -5.86 -11.80 -30.30
N GLY A 50 -7.13 -11.47 -30.59
CA GLY A 50 -7.53 -10.65 -31.74
C GLY A 50 -7.46 -9.14 -31.49
N VAL A 51 -7.09 -8.68 -30.29
CA VAL A 51 -7.07 -7.26 -29.93
C VAL A 51 -5.63 -6.73 -30.03
N LEU A 52 -5.34 -6.03 -31.13
CA LEU A 52 -4.03 -5.42 -31.40
C LEU A 52 -3.81 -4.09 -30.67
N ILE A 53 -4.85 -3.27 -30.52
CA ILE A 53 -4.80 -1.98 -29.80
C ILE A 53 -5.77 -2.02 -28.62
N SER A 54 -5.25 -1.86 -27.41
CA SER A 54 -6.08 -1.68 -26.21
C SER A 54 -6.38 -0.19 -25.98
N VAL A 55 -7.52 0.28 -26.47
CA VAL A 55 -8.02 1.64 -26.18
C VAL A 55 -8.20 1.86 -24.67
N PRO A 56 -8.80 0.93 -23.89
CA PRO A 56 -8.90 1.08 -22.44
C PRO A 56 -7.52 1.17 -21.75
N GLY A 57 -6.52 0.45 -22.26
CA GLY A 57 -5.15 0.48 -21.73
C GLY A 57 -4.48 1.84 -21.91
N GLN A 58 -4.70 2.51 -23.04
CA GLN A 58 -4.23 3.88 -23.25
C GLN A 58 -4.89 4.86 -22.25
N VAL A 59 -6.21 4.73 -22.05
CA VAL A 59 -6.93 5.55 -21.05
C VAL A 59 -6.36 5.31 -19.66
N TRP A 60 -6.11 4.05 -19.27
CA TRP A 60 -5.49 3.74 -17.98
C TRP A 60 -4.10 4.37 -17.84
N PHE A 61 -3.26 4.27 -18.88
CA PHE A 61 -1.95 4.91 -18.88
C PHE A 61 -2.03 6.42 -18.65
N GLU A 62 -2.97 7.09 -19.31
CA GLU A 62 -3.20 8.52 -19.15
C GLU A 62 -3.72 8.89 -17.77
N VAL A 63 -4.72 8.17 -17.26
CA VAL A 63 -5.27 8.38 -15.90
C VAL A 63 -4.18 8.21 -14.86
N LYS A 64 -3.40 7.13 -14.96
CA LYS A 64 -2.30 6.85 -14.04
C LYS A 64 -1.26 7.97 -14.07
N THR A 65 -0.85 8.39 -15.26
CA THR A 65 0.27 9.34 -15.43
C THR A 65 -0.12 10.78 -15.11
N LYS A 66 -1.31 11.22 -15.55
CA LYS A 66 -1.77 12.61 -15.39
C LYS A 66 -2.39 12.86 -14.01
N TRP A 67 -3.03 11.86 -13.40
CA TRP A 67 -3.82 12.05 -12.19
C TRP A 67 -3.30 11.22 -11.02
N VAL A 68 -3.27 9.89 -11.14
CA VAL A 68 -2.98 9.01 -9.99
C VAL A 68 -1.58 9.24 -9.42
N SER A 69 -0.55 9.26 -10.27
CA SER A 69 0.83 9.46 -9.81
C SER A 69 1.06 10.86 -9.23
N PRO A 70 0.66 11.98 -9.88
CA PRO A 70 0.82 13.30 -9.27
C PRO A 70 0.05 13.48 -7.96
N LEU A 71 -1.21 13.04 -7.90
CA LEU A 71 -2.02 13.10 -6.66
C LEU A 71 -1.43 12.20 -5.57
N GLY A 72 -0.87 11.05 -5.94
CA GLY A 72 -0.17 10.18 -5.00
C GLY A 72 1.07 10.83 -4.39
N ALA A 73 1.89 11.49 -5.21
CA ALA A 73 3.04 12.25 -4.71
C ALA A 73 2.57 13.38 -3.77
N LEU A 74 1.54 14.13 -4.16
CA LEU A 74 0.95 15.17 -3.33
C LEU A 74 0.43 14.62 -1.99
N ALA A 75 -0.23 13.47 -1.98
CA ALA A 75 -0.74 12.85 -0.76
C ALA A 75 0.39 12.43 0.20
N ILE A 76 1.49 11.87 -0.32
CA ILE A 76 2.66 11.45 0.47
C ILE A 76 3.36 12.68 1.06
N PHE A 77 3.76 13.64 0.21
CA PHE A 77 4.43 14.85 0.68
C PHE A 77 3.51 15.72 1.54
N GLY A 78 2.22 15.75 1.24
CA GLY A 78 1.19 16.39 2.04
C GLY A 78 1.07 15.77 3.42
N SER A 79 1.10 14.44 3.53
CA SER A 79 1.06 13.72 4.81
C SER A 79 2.32 13.96 5.64
N LEU A 80 3.50 13.97 5.01
CA LEU A 80 4.76 14.34 5.67
C LEU A 80 4.73 15.79 6.17
N GLY A 81 4.32 16.72 5.30
CA GLY A 81 4.18 18.14 5.64
C GLY A 81 3.15 18.37 6.73
N MET A 82 2.03 17.65 6.71
CA MET A 82 0.99 17.69 7.74
C MET A 82 1.54 17.19 9.09
N CYS A 83 2.26 16.08 9.13
CA CYS A 83 2.89 15.59 10.37
C CYS A 83 3.94 16.58 10.88
N GLY A 84 4.75 17.17 9.99
CA GLY A 84 5.71 18.21 10.36
C GLY A 84 5.05 19.47 10.91
N LEU A 85 4.00 19.96 10.26
CA LEU A 85 3.22 21.09 10.75
C LEU A 85 2.55 20.78 12.09
N PHE A 86 1.99 19.58 12.23
CA PHE A 86 1.38 19.13 13.48
C PHE A 86 2.41 19.11 14.61
N TYR A 87 3.63 18.64 14.36
CA TYR A 87 4.72 18.70 15.33
C TYR A 87 5.06 20.13 15.74
N LEU A 88 5.17 21.06 14.79
CA LEU A 88 5.51 22.45 15.07
C LEU A 88 4.41 23.20 15.85
N VAL A 89 3.14 22.90 15.57
CA VAL A 89 1.99 23.60 16.18
C VAL A 89 1.56 22.96 17.49
N VAL A 90 1.51 21.63 17.55
CA VAL A 90 0.99 20.88 18.70
C VAL A 90 2.11 20.52 19.66
N GLY A 91 3.27 20.14 19.14
CA GLY A 91 4.38 19.60 19.91
C GLY A 91 4.15 18.17 20.39
N GLN A 92 5.16 17.61 21.05
CA GLN A 92 5.08 16.30 21.69
C GLN A 92 4.16 16.36 22.92
N THR A 93 3.25 15.40 23.02
CA THR A 93 2.46 15.14 24.23
C THR A 93 3.38 14.50 25.27
N ARG A 94 3.73 15.28 26.30
CA ARG A 94 4.55 14.83 27.42
C ARG A 94 3.70 14.25 28.53
N LEU A 95 4.33 13.42 29.36
CA LEU A 95 3.68 12.91 30.57
C LEU A 95 3.35 14.05 31.53
N SER A 96 2.17 14.00 32.14
CA SER A 96 1.73 14.99 33.13
C SER A 96 2.48 14.85 34.45
N LYS A 97 2.97 13.64 34.75
CA LYS A 97 3.77 13.32 35.94
C LYS A 97 5.13 12.73 35.58
N PRO A 98 6.13 12.82 36.48
CA PRO A 98 7.39 12.12 36.30
C PRO A 98 7.19 10.60 36.18
N ARG A 99 8.11 9.96 35.47
CA ARG A 99 8.18 8.50 35.33
C ARG A 99 8.48 7.87 36.69
N THR A 100 7.75 6.82 37.06
CA THR A 100 7.98 6.15 38.35
C THR A 100 9.14 5.17 38.31
N GLY A 101 9.55 4.73 37.11
CA GLY A 101 10.54 3.68 36.91
C GLY A 101 9.97 2.27 37.13
N ARG A 102 8.73 2.15 37.60
CA ARG A 102 8.00 0.87 37.62
C ARG A 102 7.47 0.59 36.22
N LYS A 103 7.74 -0.61 35.73
CA LYS A 103 7.43 -1.01 34.36
C LYS A 103 6.31 -2.03 34.31
N LEU A 104 5.49 -1.92 33.27
CA LEU A 104 4.44 -2.86 32.92
C LEU A 104 4.76 -3.50 31.58
N LYS A 105 4.68 -4.82 31.51
CA LYS A 105 4.81 -5.54 30.25
C LYS A 105 3.56 -5.33 29.40
N ARG A 106 3.70 -4.53 28.34
CA ARG A 106 2.62 -4.26 27.36
C ARG A 106 2.64 -5.26 26.21
N TRP A 107 3.83 -5.58 25.69
CA TRP A 107 3.97 -6.41 24.49
C TRP A 107 4.89 -7.59 24.71
N SER A 108 4.46 -8.79 24.33
CA SER A 108 5.31 -9.98 24.36
C SER A 108 6.43 -9.91 23.32
N ARG A 109 7.44 -10.78 23.44
CA ARG A 109 8.49 -10.90 22.42
C ARG A 109 7.93 -11.26 21.04
N MET A 110 6.89 -12.09 21.02
CA MET A 110 6.21 -12.49 19.78
C MET A 110 5.44 -11.33 19.15
N ASP A 111 4.78 -10.47 19.96
CA ASP A 111 4.12 -9.26 19.45
C ASP A 111 5.12 -8.33 18.79
N ARG A 112 6.26 -8.08 19.44
CA ARG A 112 7.30 -7.22 18.89
C ARG A 112 7.92 -7.81 17.63
N ALA A 113 8.19 -9.11 17.62
CA ALA A 113 8.69 -9.78 16.42
C ALA A 113 7.71 -9.67 15.24
N LEU A 114 6.42 -9.90 15.49
CA LEU A 114 5.38 -9.74 14.49
C LEU A 114 5.28 -8.29 13.99
N HIS A 115 5.32 -7.31 14.90
CA HIS A 115 5.33 -5.89 14.56
C HIS A 115 6.52 -5.53 13.66
N TRP A 116 7.75 -5.79 14.11
CA TRP A 116 8.95 -5.38 13.38
C TRP A 116 9.13 -6.11 12.06
N THR A 117 8.70 -7.37 11.98
CA THR A 117 8.66 -8.11 10.70
C THR A 117 7.68 -7.46 9.74
N THR A 118 6.45 -7.19 10.19
CA THR A 118 5.40 -6.56 9.37
C THR A 118 5.81 -5.16 8.94
N ALA A 119 6.36 -4.35 9.86
CA ALA A 119 6.84 -3.00 9.58
C ALA A 119 7.99 -3.00 8.56
N THR A 120 8.94 -3.92 8.68
CA THR A 120 10.05 -4.05 7.72
C THR A 120 9.55 -4.44 6.34
N MET A 121 8.65 -5.42 6.25
CA MET A 121 8.02 -5.81 4.98
C MET A 121 7.23 -4.65 4.39
N PHE A 122 6.43 -3.94 5.20
CA PHE A 122 5.66 -2.79 4.75
C PHE A 122 6.55 -1.68 4.19
N LEU A 123 7.60 -1.28 4.92
CA LEU A 123 8.51 -0.21 4.49
C LEU A 123 9.27 -0.57 3.21
N THR A 124 9.69 -1.82 3.08
CA THR A 124 10.41 -2.29 1.88
C THR A 124 9.47 -2.49 0.69
N LEU A 125 8.22 -2.93 0.90
CA LEU A 125 7.17 -2.96 -0.12
C LEU A 125 6.76 -1.56 -0.58
N ALA A 126 6.58 -0.63 0.36
CA ALA A 126 6.31 0.76 0.05
C ALA A 126 7.47 1.37 -0.76
N GLY A 127 8.72 1.16 -0.33
CA GLY A 127 9.91 1.63 -1.03
C GLY A 127 10.03 1.07 -2.46
N SER A 128 9.86 -0.24 -2.63
CA SER A 128 9.90 -0.87 -3.95
C SER A 128 8.72 -0.44 -4.84
N GLY A 129 7.51 -0.31 -4.30
CA GLY A 129 6.35 0.21 -5.03
C GLY A 129 6.53 1.66 -5.48
N LEU A 130 7.06 2.51 -4.61
CA LEU A 130 7.42 3.90 -4.95
C LEU A 130 8.53 3.95 -6.01
N ALA A 131 9.51 3.05 -5.96
CA ALA A 131 10.53 2.95 -7.01
C ALA A 131 9.92 2.53 -8.36
N ILE A 132 8.94 1.62 -8.37
CA ILE A 132 8.24 1.19 -9.59
C ILE A 132 7.45 2.35 -10.22
N ILE A 133 6.75 3.14 -9.42
CA ILE A 133 5.90 4.24 -9.92
C ILE A 133 6.74 5.48 -10.25
N TYR A 134 7.60 5.91 -9.33
CA TYR A 134 8.28 7.21 -9.38
C TYR A 134 9.77 7.14 -9.71
N GLY A 135 10.40 5.96 -9.66
CA GLY A 135 11.85 5.82 -9.86
C GLY A 135 12.34 6.38 -11.20
N LYS A 136 11.51 6.36 -12.25
CA LYS A 136 11.85 6.94 -13.55
C LYS A 136 12.04 8.46 -13.53
N TYR A 137 11.45 9.16 -12.55
CA TYR A 137 11.54 10.61 -12.40
C TYR A 137 12.68 11.04 -11.47
N PHE A 138 12.99 10.25 -10.44
CA PHE A 138 13.95 10.63 -9.41
C PHE A 138 15.28 9.86 -9.46
N ILE A 139 15.25 8.59 -9.85
CA ILE A 139 16.42 7.71 -9.83
C ILE A 139 17.05 7.64 -11.23
N LYS A 140 16.24 7.34 -12.25
CA LYS A 140 16.73 7.18 -13.64
C LYS A 140 17.58 8.37 -14.13
N PRO A 141 17.24 9.65 -13.86
CA PRO A 141 18.03 10.77 -14.36
C PRO A 141 19.41 10.94 -13.69
N VAL A 142 19.62 10.34 -12.51
CA VAL A 142 20.83 10.57 -11.69
C VAL A 142 21.78 9.38 -11.66
N VAL A 143 21.44 8.27 -12.31
CA VAL A 143 22.26 7.04 -12.36
C VAL A 143 22.49 6.58 -13.80
N SER A 144 23.49 5.70 -14.00
CA SER A 144 23.73 5.09 -15.30
C SER A 144 22.58 4.14 -15.69
N ILE A 145 22.41 3.90 -17.00
CA ILE A 145 21.35 3.02 -17.50
C ILE A 145 21.42 1.61 -16.91
N GLY A 146 22.62 1.06 -16.72
CA GLY A 146 22.81 -0.27 -16.12
C GLY A 146 22.39 -0.32 -14.64
N VAL A 147 22.70 0.74 -13.87
CA VAL A 147 22.25 0.85 -12.48
C VAL A 147 20.73 0.96 -12.40
N TRP A 148 20.12 1.78 -13.27
CA TRP A 148 18.66 1.90 -13.34
C TRP A 148 17.98 0.57 -13.68
N GLN A 149 18.48 -0.16 -14.67
CA GLN A 149 17.96 -1.47 -15.08
C GLN A 149 18.00 -2.48 -13.93
N ASN A 150 19.14 -2.59 -13.25
CA ASN A 150 19.30 -3.50 -12.11
C ASN A 150 18.40 -3.10 -10.94
N TRP A 151 18.30 -1.80 -10.66
CA TRP A 151 17.48 -1.27 -9.57
C TRP A 151 15.98 -1.55 -9.78
N ILE A 152 15.45 -1.22 -10.97
CA ILE A 152 14.02 -1.42 -11.25
C ILE A 152 13.67 -2.90 -11.36
N TRP A 153 14.59 -3.73 -11.88
CA TRP A 153 14.45 -5.18 -11.87
C TRP A 153 14.38 -5.72 -10.44
N PHE A 154 15.33 -5.31 -9.58
CA PHE A 154 15.36 -5.73 -8.18
C PHE A 154 14.10 -5.28 -7.45
N ALA A 155 13.70 -4.00 -7.58
CA ALA A 155 12.49 -3.49 -6.94
C ALA A 155 11.25 -4.30 -7.32
N LYS A 156 11.07 -4.61 -8.61
CA LYS A 156 9.95 -5.44 -9.08
C LYS A 156 10.00 -6.85 -8.50
N VAL A 157 11.14 -7.54 -8.64
CA VAL A 157 11.27 -8.92 -8.17
C VAL A 157 11.07 -8.99 -6.65
N PHE A 158 11.73 -8.12 -5.90
CA PHE A 158 11.57 -8.02 -4.46
C PHE A 158 10.11 -7.80 -4.07
N HIS A 159 9.42 -6.85 -4.72
CA HIS A 159 8.03 -6.53 -4.43
C HIS A 159 7.12 -7.76 -4.61
N ASN A 160 7.25 -8.46 -5.73
CA ASN A 160 6.44 -9.63 -6.06
C ASN A 160 6.68 -10.82 -5.11
N TYR A 161 7.88 -10.97 -4.55
CA TYR A 161 8.16 -12.05 -3.58
C TYR A 161 7.80 -11.68 -2.13
N VAL A 162 7.98 -10.42 -1.74
CA VAL A 162 7.70 -9.98 -0.36
C VAL A 162 6.20 -9.72 -0.16
N GLY A 163 5.44 -9.38 -1.20
CA GLY A 163 3.99 -9.18 -1.13
C GLY A 163 3.24 -10.40 -0.54
N PRO A 164 3.43 -11.62 -1.08
CA PRO A 164 2.87 -12.84 -0.50
C PRO A 164 3.31 -13.15 0.93
N LEU A 165 4.54 -12.77 1.33
CA LEU A 165 4.99 -12.94 2.72
C LEU A 165 4.30 -11.95 3.66
N PHE A 166 4.09 -10.71 3.21
CA PHE A 166 3.36 -9.69 3.95
C PHE A 166 1.91 -10.12 4.24
N PHE A 167 1.27 -10.86 3.32
CA PHE A 167 -0.04 -11.48 3.58
C PHE A 167 -0.03 -12.38 4.82
N LEU A 168 0.99 -13.24 4.96
CA LEU A 168 1.10 -14.13 6.12
C LEU A 168 1.25 -13.33 7.43
N CYS A 169 2.06 -12.27 7.40
CA CYS A 169 2.19 -11.35 8.53
C CYS A 169 0.87 -10.64 8.85
N LEU A 170 0.13 -10.21 7.82
CA LEU A 170 -1.17 -9.55 7.98
C LEU A 170 -2.20 -10.47 8.66
N LEU A 171 -2.24 -11.76 8.29
CA LEU A 171 -3.06 -12.76 8.97
C LEU A 171 -2.63 -12.93 10.44
N GLY A 172 -1.32 -12.99 10.69
CA GLY A 172 -0.78 -13.05 12.05
C GLY A 172 -1.20 -11.86 12.91
N VAL A 173 -1.11 -10.64 12.35
CA VAL A 173 -1.55 -9.39 12.99
C VAL A 173 -3.05 -9.43 13.26
N LEU A 174 -3.85 -9.80 12.26
CA LEU A 174 -5.30 -9.92 12.41
C LEU A 174 -5.65 -10.85 13.55
N ILE A 175 -5.20 -12.11 13.50
CA ILE A 175 -5.58 -13.15 14.47
C ILE A 175 -5.10 -12.78 15.88
N LYS A 176 -3.83 -12.36 16.02
CA LYS A 176 -3.23 -12.13 17.33
C LYS A 176 -3.77 -10.89 18.02
N TRP A 177 -4.02 -9.81 17.27
CA TRP A 177 -4.40 -8.52 17.85
C TRP A 177 -5.89 -8.19 17.70
N PHE A 178 -6.70 -9.05 17.06
CA PHE A 178 -8.13 -8.82 16.84
C PHE A 178 -8.87 -8.35 18.10
N ARG A 179 -8.72 -9.09 19.20
CA ARG A 179 -9.49 -8.87 20.44
C ARG A 179 -9.22 -7.51 21.06
N HIS A 180 -7.99 -7.02 20.97
CA HIS A 180 -7.60 -5.71 21.51
C HIS A 180 -8.10 -4.55 20.64
N ASN A 181 -8.51 -4.82 19.40
CA ASN A 181 -8.88 -3.81 18.42
C ASN A 181 -10.37 -3.76 18.08
N ILE A 182 -11.22 -4.39 18.88
CA ILE A 182 -12.68 -4.25 18.77
C ILE A 182 -13.05 -2.81 19.16
N VAL A 183 -13.73 -2.11 18.25
CA VAL A 183 -14.20 -0.73 18.45
C VAL A 183 -15.35 -0.71 19.45
N ASN A 184 -15.29 0.21 20.40
CA ASN A 184 -16.30 0.41 21.42
C ASN A 184 -16.56 1.91 21.67
N MET A 185 -17.48 2.22 22.59
CA MET A 185 -17.89 3.61 22.83
C MET A 185 -16.80 4.47 23.48
N VAL A 186 -15.82 3.87 24.17
CA VAL A 186 -14.67 4.59 24.71
C VAL A 186 -13.83 5.17 23.58
N ASP A 187 -13.69 4.45 22.47
CA ASP A 187 -12.94 4.93 21.30
C ASP A 187 -13.64 6.14 20.65
N VAL A 188 -14.97 6.12 20.58
CA VAL A 188 -15.75 7.26 20.07
C VAL A 188 -15.54 8.50 20.95
N GLN A 189 -15.56 8.33 22.27
CA GLN A 189 -15.26 9.40 23.22
C GLN A 189 -13.82 9.91 23.10
N TRP A 190 -12.87 9.00 22.84
CA TRP A 190 -11.48 9.33 22.57
C TRP A 190 -11.35 10.22 21.31
N PHE A 191 -12.05 9.88 20.22
CA PHE A 191 -12.09 10.69 19.00
C PHE A 191 -12.81 12.03 19.18
N MET A 192 -13.91 12.08 19.94
CA MET A 192 -14.59 13.35 20.26
C MET A 192 -13.68 14.33 21.02
N LYS A 193 -12.67 13.82 21.73
CA LYS A 193 -11.64 14.61 22.41
C LYS A 193 -10.36 14.77 21.58
N CYS A 194 -10.35 14.37 20.30
CA CYS A 194 -9.19 14.37 19.41
C CYS A 194 -7.96 13.69 20.01
N GLY A 195 -8.17 12.61 20.78
CA GLY A 195 -7.10 11.92 21.50
C GLY A 195 -6.39 12.77 22.55
N GLY A 196 -6.98 13.89 22.96
CA GLY A 196 -6.38 14.82 23.91
C GLY A 196 -5.26 15.69 23.33
N MET A 197 -5.08 15.71 22.01
CA MET A 197 -3.96 16.41 21.36
C MET A 197 -4.31 17.82 20.87
N LEU A 198 -5.59 18.12 20.65
CA LEU A 198 -6.02 19.33 19.96
C LEU A 198 -7.12 20.11 20.71
N GLY A 199 -7.20 21.40 20.40
CA GLY A 199 -8.28 22.29 20.82
C GLY A 199 -8.43 22.39 22.34
N LYS A 200 -9.69 22.50 22.80
CA LYS A 200 -10.05 22.59 24.23
C LYS A 200 -9.71 21.35 25.06
N HIS A 201 -9.37 20.25 24.40
CA HIS A 201 -9.03 18.98 25.03
C HIS A 201 -7.51 18.72 25.02
N LYS A 202 -6.69 19.67 24.57
CA LYS A 202 -5.23 19.52 24.56
C LYS A 202 -4.70 19.26 25.98
N GLY A 203 -3.88 18.22 26.12
CA GLY A 203 -3.36 17.76 27.41
C GLY A 203 -4.36 16.98 28.26
N SER A 204 -5.59 16.78 27.77
CA SER A 204 -6.45 15.77 28.37
C SER A 204 -5.93 14.38 28.01
N HIS A 205 -6.21 13.43 28.88
CA HIS A 205 -5.85 12.03 28.74
C HIS A 205 -7.14 11.23 28.63
N PRO A 206 -7.77 11.14 27.44
CA PRO A 206 -9.02 10.42 27.29
C PRO A 206 -8.81 8.94 27.61
N SER A 207 -9.74 8.36 28.34
CA SER A 207 -9.67 6.96 28.76
C SER A 207 -9.50 6.02 27.57
N ALA A 208 -8.73 4.95 27.77
CA ALA A 208 -8.47 3.93 26.77
C ALA A 208 -8.16 2.58 27.40
N GLY A 209 -8.60 1.52 26.71
CA GLY A 209 -8.20 0.13 27.02
C GLY A 209 -6.79 -0.16 26.53
N PHE A 210 -6.48 -1.43 26.25
CA PHE A 210 -5.14 -1.82 25.80
C PHE A 210 -4.70 -1.08 24.52
N SER A 211 -5.59 -1.00 23.54
CA SER A 211 -5.44 -0.12 22.37
C SER A 211 -6.36 1.09 22.51
N ASN A 212 -5.86 2.29 22.22
CA ASN A 212 -6.69 3.50 22.12
C ASN A 212 -7.37 3.59 20.74
N GLY A 213 -8.31 4.53 20.59
CA GLY A 213 -9.08 4.69 19.34
C GLY A 213 -8.20 4.89 18.08
N GLY A 214 -7.10 5.63 18.21
CA GLY A 214 -6.13 5.84 17.11
C GLY A 214 -5.37 4.57 16.73
N GLU A 215 -4.90 3.79 17.70
CA GLU A 215 -4.26 2.49 17.46
C GLU A 215 -5.21 1.51 16.78
N LYS A 216 -6.48 1.48 17.20
CA LYS A 216 -7.52 0.65 16.56
C LYS A 216 -7.81 1.09 15.13
N ALA A 217 -7.85 2.40 14.87
CA ALA A 217 -8.04 2.92 13.52
C ALA A 217 -6.91 2.51 12.58
N ILE A 218 -5.65 2.59 13.03
CA ILE A 218 -4.50 2.11 12.25
C ILE A 218 -4.54 0.60 12.04
N PHE A 219 -4.92 -0.17 13.07
CA PHE A 219 -5.12 -1.61 12.92
C PHE A 219 -6.13 -1.92 11.81
N TRP A 220 -7.32 -1.33 11.85
CA TRP A 220 -8.35 -1.59 10.84
C TRP A 220 -7.98 -1.04 9.45
N LEU A 221 -7.30 0.10 9.39
CA LEU A 221 -6.74 0.62 8.15
C LEU A 221 -5.76 -0.39 7.53
N LEU A 222 -4.87 -0.97 8.33
CA LEU A 222 -3.94 -2.01 7.89
C LEU A 222 -4.70 -3.27 7.42
N ILE A 223 -5.68 -3.76 8.18
CA ILE A 223 -6.42 -4.98 7.82
C ILE A 223 -7.19 -4.79 6.51
N TRP A 224 -7.96 -3.71 6.38
CA TRP A 224 -8.80 -3.48 5.20
C TRP A 224 -7.98 -3.14 3.97
N PHE A 225 -7.17 -2.09 4.03
CA PHE A 225 -6.39 -1.67 2.85
C PHE A 225 -5.21 -2.60 2.58
N GLY A 226 -4.59 -3.19 3.61
CA GLY A 226 -3.59 -4.23 3.44
C GLY A 226 -4.18 -5.48 2.79
N GLY A 227 -5.38 -5.90 3.19
CA GLY A 227 -6.10 -6.99 2.55
C GLY A 227 -6.41 -6.71 1.08
N ILE A 228 -6.88 -5.50 0.75
CA ILE A 228 -7.13 -5.07 -0.63
C ILE A 228 -5.85 -5.09 -1.46
N VAL A 229 -4.76 -4.51 -0.94
CA VAL A 229 -3.46 -4.44 -1.62
C VAL A 229 -2.89 -5.84 -1.85
N VAL A 230 -2.96 -6.72 -0.85
CA VAL A 230 -2.55 -8.12 -1.00
C VAL A 230 -3.39 -8.83 -2.06
N ALA A 231 -4.72 -8.74 -1.99
CA ALA A 231 -5.60 -9.43 -2.92
C ALA A 231 -5.36 -8.98 -4.36
N THR A 232 -5.26 -7.67 -4.59
CA THR A 232 -4.96 -7.10 -5.91
C THR A 232 -3.53 -7.39 -6.35
N GLY A 233 -2.56 -7.42 -5.43
CA GLY A 233 -1.16 -7.75 -5.71
C GLY A 233 -1.00 -9.19 -6.17
N LEU A 234 -1.59 -10.15 -5.44
CA LEU A 234 -1.63 -11.56 -5.84
C LEU A 234 -2.34 -11.74 -7.18
N PHE A 235 -3.43 -11.00 -7.41
CA PHE A 235 -4.11 -11.01 -8.71
C PHE A 235 -3.16 -10.55 -9.83
N LEU A 236 -2.38 -9.49 -9.62
CA LEU A 236 -1.40 -8.97 -10.59
C LEU A 236 -0.18 -9.88 -10.80
N ASP A 237 0.30 -10.54 -9.74
CA ASP A 237 1.47 -11.42 -9.79
C ASP A 237 1.19 -12.74 -10.51
N PHE A 238 -0.04 -13.23 -10.44
CA PHE A 238 -0.44 -14.54 -10.96
C PHE A 238 -1.52 -14.41 -12.05
N PRO A 239 -1.15 -14.08 -13.30
CA PRO A 239 -2.08 -14.00 -14.43
C PRO A 239 -2.51 -15.38 -14.96
N ILE A 240 -2.91 -16.27 -14.07
CA ILE A 240 -3.27 -17.66 -14.34
C ILE A 240 -4.78 -17.94 -14.18
N PHE A 241 -5.55 -16.93 -13.79
CA PHE A 241 -6.99 -17.05 -13.52
C PHE A 241 -7.88 -16.71 -14.73
N GLY A 242 -7.33 -16.68 -15.94
CA GLY A 242 -8.07 -16.27 -17.15
C GLY A 242 -8.39 -14.76 -17.18
N GLN A 243 -7.57 -13.96 -16.51
CA GLN A 243 -7.79 -12.53 -16.35
C GLN A 243 -7.63 -11.79 -17.69
N LEU A 244 -8.52 -10.83 -17.95
CA LEU A 244 -8.43 -9.91 -19.10
C LEU A 244 -7.58 -8.69 -18.75
N ARG A 245 -7.04 -7.99 -19.76
CA ARG A 245 -6.28 -6.74 -19.58
C ARG A 245 -7.05 -5.71 -18.75
N ARG A 246 -8.36 -5.59 -18.99
CA ARG A 246 -9.23 -4.66 -18.23
C ARG A 246 -9.28 -4.97 -16.73
N GLN A 247 -9.27 -6.24 -16.35
CA GLN A 247 -9.27 -6.65 -14.94
C GLN A 247 -7.92 -6.35 -14.30
N MET A 248 -6.82 -6.54 -15.05
CA MET A 248 -5.48 -6.16 -14.61
C MET A 248 -5.33 -4.66 -14.39
N GLU A 249 -5.91 -3.83 -15.27
CA GLU A 249 -5.94 -2.37 -15.11
C GLU A 249 -6.65 -1.96 -13.82
N TRP A 250 -7.83 -2.52 -13.55
CA TRP A 250 -8.58 -2.24 -12.32
C TRP A 250 -7.85 -2.72 -11.07
N ALA A 251 -7.28 -3.93 -11.10
CA ALA A 251 -6.47 -4.42 -10.00
C ALA A 251 -5.27 -3.50 -9.73
N SER A 252 -4.58 -3.04 -10.78
CA SER A 252 -3.49 -2.08 -10.66
C SER A 252 -3.94 -0.74 -10.06
N PHE A 253 -5.08 -0.21 -10.50
CA PHE A 253 -5.63 1.02 -9.93
C PHE A 253 -5.95 0.89 -8.45
N ILE A 254 -6.72 -0.15 -8.08
CA ILE A 254 -7.12 -0.40 -6.69
C ILE A 254 -5.89 -0.64 -5.82
N HIS A 255 -4.90 -1.39 -6.32
CA HIS A 255 -3.65 -1.64 -5.62
C HIS A 255 -2.90 -0.33 -5.32
N ILE A 256 -2.74 0.54 -6.32
CA ILE A 256 -2.04 1.83 -6.14
C ILE A 256 -2.78 2.72 -5.14
N VAL A 257 -4.10 2.84 -5.24
CA VAL A 257 -4.90 3.66 -4.32
C VAL A 257 -4.85 3.11 -2.90
N GLY A 258 -5.03 1.80 -2.73
CA GLY A 258 -4.94 1.15 -1.41
C GLY A 258 -3.55 1.29 -0.79
N ALA A 259 -2.49 1.09 -1.58
CA ALA A 259 -1.11 1.24 -1.13
C ALA A 259 -0.81 2.69 -0.71
N LEU A 260 -1.34 3.68 -1.44
CA LEU A 260 -1.19 5.09 -1.10
C LEU A 260 -1.88 5.44 0.23
N ILE A 261 -3.10 4.94 0.45
CA ILE A 261 -3.83 5.13 1.70
C ILE A 261 -3.04 4.52 2.88
N LEU A 262 -2.49 3.32 2.71
CA LEU A 262 -1.62 2.70 3.71
C LEU A 262 -0.38 3.55 3.96
N ILE A 263 0.35 3.97 2.93
CA ILE A 263 1.56 4.79 3.08
C ILE A 263 1.25 6.06 3.87
N CYS A 264 0.18 6.79 3.53
CA CYS A 264 -0.21 8.01 4.24
C CYS A 264 -0.60 7.73 5.70
N GLY A 265 -1.41 6.70 5.95
CA GLY A 265 -1.80 6.30 7.31
C GLY A 265 -0.60 5.85 8.16
N PHE A 266 0.36 5.14 7.57
CA PHE A 266 1.54 4.66 8.27
C PHE A 266 2.61 5.73 8.47
N ILE A 267 2.69 6.75 7.62
CA ILE A 267 3.46 7.98 7.93
C ILE A 267 2.95 8.58 9.25
N PHE A 268 1.63 8.71 9.40
CA PHE A 268 1.04 9.20 10.64
C PHE A 268 1.29 8.25 11.82
N HIS A 269 1.17 6.93 11.64
CA HIS A 269 1.48 5.95 12.68
C HIS A 269 2.93 6.05 13.18
N ILE A 270 3.90 6.12 12.26
CA ILE A 270 5.33 6.27 12.57
C ILE A 270 5.56 7.60 13.30
N TYR A 271 4.94 8.68 12.83
CA TYR A 271 4.99 9.99 13.49
C TYR A 271 4.49 9.92 14.93
N MET A 272 3.33 9.29 15.14
CA MET A 272 2.72 9.15 16.46
C MET A 272 3.61 8.39 17.45
N GLY A 273 4.22 7.29 16.99
CA GLY A 273 5.07 6.43 17.83
C GLY A 273 6.46 6.98 18.10
N LEU A 274 7.05 7.74 17.16
CA LEU A 274 8.42 8.27 17.30
C LEU A 274 8.48 9.67 17.92
N PHE A 275 7.53 10.55 17.56
CA PHE A 275 7.66 11.98 17.85
C PHE A 275 6.51 12.54 18.69
N GLN A 276 5.27 12.08 18.48
CA GLN A 276 4.12 12.71 19.14
C GLN A 276 3.94 12.30 20.60
N LEU A 277 4.07 11.02 20.92
CA LEU A 277 3.77 10.50 22.26
C LEU A 277 5.05 10.11 23.00
N GLU A 278 5.33 10.79 24.12
CA GLU A 278 6.46 10.44 24.99
C GLU A 278 6.34 8.98 25.46
N GLY A 279 7.42 8.22 25.39
CA GLY A 279 7.49 6.84 25.90
C GLY A 279 6.80 5.76 25.05
N ALA A 280 6.10 6.12 23.96
CA ALA A 280 5.38 5.15 23.12
C ALA A 280 6.31 4.13 22.44
N LEU A 281 7.46 4.59 21.92
CA LEU A 281 8.45 3.74 21.24
C LEU A 281 8.99 2.61 22.13
N GLU A 282 9.15 2.88 23.43
CA GLU A 282 9.72 1.91 24.37
C GLU A 282 8.90 0.63 24.47
N GLY A 283 7.57 0.75 24.36
CA GLY A 283 6.67 -0.40 24.34
C GLY A 283 6.99 -1.36 23.19
N MET A 284 7.33 -0.85 22.00
CA MET A 284 7.66 -1.69 20.83
C MET A 284 9.12 -2.13 20.77
N VAL A 285 10.03 -1.42 21.42
CA VAL A 285 11.45 -1.81 21.48
C VAL A 285 11.68 -2.83 22.60
N THR A 286 11.24 -2.51 23.82
CA THR A 286 11.52 -3.31 25.01
C THR A 286 10.39 -4.29 25.34
N GLY A 287 9.15 -3.93 25.03
CA GLY A 287 7.94 -4.64 25.47
C GLY A 287 7.30 -4.07 26.72
N GLU A 288 7.93 -3.08 27.34
CA GLU A 288 7.55 -2.52 28.63
C GLU A 288 7.25 -1.03 28.50
N VAL A 289 6.34 -0.55 29.33
CA VAL A 289 5.99 0.87 29.45
C VAL A 289 6.03 1.31 30.90
N ASP A 290 6.29 2.60 31.14
CA ASP A 290 6.26 3.15 32.50
C ASP A 290 4.82 3.21 33.03
N GLU A 291 4.67 3.02 34.34
CA GLU A 291 3.39 3.07 35.02
C GLU A 291 2.65 4.41 34.82
N THR A 292 3.35 5.55 34.85
CA THR A 292 2.74 6.87 34.62
C THR A 292 2.17 6.94 33.20
N TRP A 293 2.91 6.43 32.22
CA TRP A 293 2.45 6.37 30.84
C TRP A 293 1.19 5.52 30.69
N ALA A 294 1.16 4.35 31.36
CA ALA A 294 0.00 3.46 31.34
C ALA A 294 -1.24 4.13 31.95
N LYS A 295 -1.10 4.82 33.09
CA LYS A 295 -2.21 5.56 33.73
C LYS A 295 -2.75 6.69 32.87
N GLU A 296 -1.88 7.38 32.14
CA GLU A 296 -2.26 8.55 31.35
C GLU A 296 -2.81 8.20 29.96
N HIS A 297 -2.27 7.17 29.31
CA HIS A 297 -2.65 6.87 27.93
C HIS A 297 -3.59 5.67 27.81
N HIS A 298 -3.67 4.83 28.85
CA HIS A 298 -4.34 3.53 28.85
C HIS A 298 -4.88 3.17 30.24
N ASP A 299 -5.58 4.11 30.89
CA ASP A 299 -6.10 4.01 32.26
C ASP A 299 -6.90 2.73 32.52
N LEU A 300 -7.82 2.36 31.62
CA LEU A 300 -8.65 1.18 31.77
C LEU A 300 -7.80 -0.10 31.75
N TRP A 301 -6.80 -0.17 30.86
CA TRP A 301 -5.87 -1.29 30.83
C TRP A 301 -4.95 -1.30 32.06
N TYR A 302 -4.49 -0.14 32.52
CA TYR A 302 -3.68 -0.04 33.73
C TYR A 302 -4.41 -0.64 34.94
N GLU A 303 -5.69 -0.34 35.11
CA GLU A 303 -6.50 -0.88 36.21
C GLU A 303 -6.59 -2.42 36.18
N GLU A 304 -6.62 -3.01 34.98
CA GLU A 304 -6.60 -4.47 34.79
C GLU A 304 -5.26 -5.09 35.21
N VAL A 305 -4.12 -4.45 34.90
CA VAL A 305 -2.79 -5.06 35.06
C VAL A 305 -1.96 -4.52 36.23
N LYS A 306 -2.41 -3.50 36.96
CA LYS A 306 -1.65 -2.89 38.07
C LYS A 306 -1.19 -3.86 39.16
N HIS A 307 -1.90 -4.98 39.32
CA HIS A 307 -1.55 -6.04 40.27
C HIS A 307 -0.27 -6.82 39.87
N THR A 308 0.18 -6.68 38.62
CA THR A 308 1.41 -7.31 38.09
C THR A 308 2.65 -6.43 38.22
N LEU A 309 2.52 -5.23 38.81
CA LEU A 309 3.64 -4.31 38.98
C LEU A 309 4.74 -4.92 39.85
N GLU A 310 5.91 -5.12 39.27
CA GLU A 310 7.12 -5.49 40.01
C GLU A 310 7.66 -4.28 40.80
N PRO A 311 8.30 -4.52 41.97
CA PRO A 311 8.96 -3.45 42.72
C PRO A 311 10.07 -2.79 41.87
N PRO A 312 10.33 -1.49 42.08
CA PRO A 312 11.26 -0.73 41.25
C PRO A 312 12.66 -1.37 41.26
N ALA A 313 13.28 -1.47 40.08
CA ALA A 313 14.64 -1.99 39.95
C ALA A 313 15.61 -1.13 40.81
N PRO A 314 16.56 -1.73 41.54
CA PRO A 314 17.50 -0.98 42.35
C PRO A 314 18.30 -0.04 41.46
N LYS A 315 18.40 1.23 41.88
CA LYS A 315 19.23 2.24 41.21
C LYS A 315 20.67 1.73 41.19
N ARG A 316 21.23 1.53 39.99
CA ARG A 316 22.67 1.29 39.80
C ARG A 316 23.45 2.59 39.94
#